data_AF-A0A0B7BLI4-F1
#
_entry.id   AF-A0A0B7BLI4-F1
#
_cell.length_a   1.000
_cell.length_b   1.000
_cell.length_c   1.000
_cell.angle_alpha   90.00
_cell.angle_beta   90.00
_cell.angle_gamma   90.00
#
_symmetry.space_group_name_H-M   'P 1'
#
loop_
_entity.id
_entity.type
_entity.pdbx_description
1 polymer ?
#
loop_
_entity_poly.entity_id
_entity_poly.type
_entity_poly.pdbx_seq_one_letter_code
_entity_poly.pdbx_strand_id
1 'polypeptide(L)'
;MMPNEARLRNLTYSAPLYVDITKTVVKEGEDSVETSHQKTYIGKIPIMLRSTYCLLSGLADRDLTELNECPLDPGGYFIINGSE
;
A
#
# COMPACT_ATOMS: atom_id res chain seq x y z
N MET A 1 3.70 -9.04 -0.14
CA MET A 1 2.71 -9.92 0.53
C MET A 1 1.64 -10.21 -0.50
N MET A 2 1.32 -11.48 -0.76
CA MET A 2 0.26 -11.82 -1.72
C MET A 2 -1.13 -11.73 -1.07
N PRO A 3 -2.21 -11.42 -1.82
CA PRO A 3 -3.55 -11.34 -1.24
C PRO A 3 -4.02 -12.66 -0.61
N ASN A 4 -3.83 -13.80 -1.28
CA ASN A 4 -4.12 -15.13 -0.72
C ASN A 4 -3.38 -15.42 0.60
N GLU A 5 -2.11 -14.98 0.71
CA GLU A 5 -1.36 -15.08 1.96
C GLU A 5 -2.01 -14.26 3.09
N ALA A 6 -2.52 -13.07 2.77
CA ALA A 6 -3.20 -12.22 3.74
C ALA A 6 -4.50 -12.87 4.28
N ARG A 7 -5.27 -13.53 3.41
CA ARG A 7 -6.46 -14.32 3.79
C ARG A 7 -6.11 -15.43 4.77
N LEU A 8 -5.16 -16.29 4.41
CA LEU A 8 -4.80 -17.49 5.18
C LEU A 8 -4.19 -17.16 6.56
N ARG A 9 -3.57 -15.98 6.70
CA ARG A 9 -2.83 -15.59 7.92
C ARG A 9 -3.56 -14.56 8.78
N ASN A 10 -4.81 -14.23 8.48
CA ASN A 10 -5.56 -13.17 9.18
C ASN A 10 -4.84 -11.81 9.16
N LEU A 11 -4.25 -11.44 8.02
CA LEU A 11 -3.51 -10.18 7.85
C LEU A 11 -4.32 -9.17 7.03
N THR A 12 -3.96 -7.90 7.15
CA THR A 12 -4.50 -6.82 6.32
C THR A 12 -3.61 -6.59 5.10
N TYR A 13 -4.16 -6.84 3.91
CA TYR A 13 -3.48 -6.58 2.64
C TYR A 13 -3.37 -5.06 2.42
N SER A 14 -2.19 -4.53 2.68
CA SER A 14 -1.93 -3.08 2.72
C SER A 14 -0.52 -2.76 2.20
N ALA A 15 -0.37 -1.55 1.68
CA ALA A 15 0.93 -1.02 1.24
C ALA A 15 1.40 0.11 2.17
N PRO A 16 2.72 0.24 2.39
CA PRO A 16 3.27 1.35 3.15
C PRO A 16 3.13 2.67 2.37
N LEU A 17 2.76 3.74 3.08
CA LEU A 17 2.68 5.09 2.55
C LEU A 17 3.85 5.92 3.06
N TYR A 18 4.48 6.64 2.14
CA TYR A 18 5.60 7.54 2.41
C TYR A 18 5.29 8.94 1.87
N VAL A 19 5.81 9.96 2.54
CA VAL A 19 5.68 11.37 2.13
C VAL A 19 6.99 12.11 2.34
N ASP A 20 7.19 13.17 1.57
CA ASP A 20 8.27 14.12 1.78
C ASP A 20 7.77 15.27 2.67
N ILE A 21 8.52 15.59 3.72
CA ILE A 21 8.14 16.61 4.71
C ILE A 21 9.15 17.74 4.66
N THR A 22 8.69 18.95 4.37
CA THR A 22 9.50 20.17 4.49
C THR A 22 9.10 20.90 5.78
N LYS A 23 10.07 21.12 6.65
CA LYS A 23 9.91 21.85 7.92
C LYS A 23 10.69 23.15 7.85
N THR A 24 9.97 24.27 7.90
CA THR A 24 10.54 25.62 7.98
C THR A 24 10.42 26.12 9.41
N VAL A 25 11.55 26.51 10.01
CA VAL A 25 11.62 27.10 11.35
C VAL A 25 11.95 28.58 11.20
N VAL A 26 11.04 29.44 11.69
CA VAL A 26 11.22 30.90 11.69
C VAL A 26 11.44 31.35 13.13
N LYS A 27 12.49 32.12 13.37
CA LYS A 27 12.79 32.76 14.65
C LYS A 27 12.95 34.25 14.45
N GLU A 28 12.52 35.04 15.43
CA GLU A 28 12.57 36.48 15.34
C GLU A 28 14.04 36.97 15.31
N GLY A 29 14.43 37.67 14.24
CA GLY A 29 15.79 38.15 14.04
C GLY A 29 16.78 37.16 13.43
N GLU A 30 16.36 35.94 13.08
CA GLU A 30 17.18 34.95 12.35
C GLU A 30 16.56 34.63 10.98
N ASP A 31 17.38 34.23 10.02
CA ASP A 31 16.89 33.69 8.74
C ASP A 31 16.11 32.39 8.96
N SER A 32 15.07 32.17 8.14
CA SER A 32 14.29 30.94 8.20
C SER A 32 15.15 29.72 7.85
N VAL A 33 15.14 28.71 8.70
CA VAL A 33 15.86 27.44 8.46
C VAL A 33 14.89 26.41 7.91
N GLU A 34 15.14 25.94 6.68
CA GLU A 34 14.37 24.87 6.06
C GLU A 34 15.09 23.52 6.20
N THR A 35 14.35 22.49 6.58
CA THR A 35 14.82 21.11 6.70
C THR A 35 13.87 20.19 5.93
N SER A 36 14.42 19.36 5.05
CA SER A 36 13.63 18.41 4.25
C SER A 36 13.87 16.98 4.74
N HIS A 37 12.78 16.24 4.94
CA HIS A 37 12.77 14.82 5.29
C HIS A 37 12.12 14.04 4.14
N GLN A 38 12.93 13.39 3.32
CA GLN A 38 12.43 12.60 2.20
C GLN A 38 12.00 11.19 2.63
N LYS A 39 10.98 10.67 1.95
CA LYS A 39 10.48 9.29 2.10
C LYS A 39 10.20 8.93 3.56
N THR A 40 9.53 9.82 4.27
CA THR A 40 9.11 9.61 5.66
C THR A 40 7.92 8.65 5.68
N TYR A 41 8.05 7.52 6.38
CA TYR A 41 6.95 6.57 6.56
C TYR A 41 5.87 7.15 7.47
N ILE A 42 4.62 7.12 7.02
CA ILE A 42 3.48 7.66 7.79
C ILE A 42 2.40 6.62 8.13
N GLY A 43 2.47 5.42 7.56
CA GLY A 43 1.53 4.35 7.88
C GLY A 43 1.33 3.36 6.74
N LYS A 44 0.28 2.55 6.85
CA LYS A 44 -0.16 1.64 5.78
C LYS A 44 -1.58 1.97 5.35
N ILE A 45 -1.85 1.83 4.06
CA ILE A 45 -3.20 1.95 3.49
C ILE A 45 -3.61 0.57 2.96
N PRO A 46 -4.80 0.04 3.32
CA PRO A 46 -5.37 -1.15 2.70
C PRO A 46 -5.47 -0.99 1.18
N ILE A 47 -5.02 -1.99 0.44
CA ILE A 47 -5.04 -1.96 -1.03
C ILE A 47 -6.22 -2.77 -1.52
N MET A 48 -7.02 -2.18 -2.41
CA MET A 48 -8.14 -2.85 -3.05
C MET A 48 -7.63 -3.91 -4.03
N LEU A 49 -8.20 -5.11 -3.99
CA LEU A 49 -7.82 -6.20 -4.89
C LEU A 49 -8.09 -5.83 -6.35
N ARG A 50 -7.14 -6.21 -7.22
CA ARG A 50 -7.11 -5.88 -8.66
C ARG A 50 -7.09 -4.39 -9.03
N SER A 51 -6.99 -3.47 -8.06
CA SER A 51 -6.71 -2.05 -8.34
C SER A 51 -5.31 -1.86 -8.94
N THR A 52 -5.04 -0.68 -9.48
CA THR A 52 -3.75 -0.33 -10.12
C THR A 52 -2.53 -0.48 -9.21
N TYR A 53 -2.72 -0.40 -7.88
CA TYR A 53 -1.66 -0.54 -6.89
C TYR A 53 -1.58 -1.94 -6.28
N CYS A 54 -2.44 -2.87 -6.72
CA CYS A 54 -2.43 -4.26 -6.29
C CYS A 54 -1.41 -5.08 -7.10
N LEU A 55 -0.74 -6.04 -6.45
CA LEU A 55 0.18 -6.97 -7.12
C LEU A 55 -0.49 -7.82 -8.21
N LEU A 56 -1.81 -8.03 -8.14
CA LEU A 56 -2.56 -8.80 -9.13
C LEU A 56 -2.95 -7.97 -10.37
N SER A 57 -2.67 -6.67 -10.38
CA SER A 57 -3.06 -5.80 -11.48
C SER A 57 -2.33 -6.17 -12.77
N GLY A 58 -3.09 -6.44 -13.84
CA GLY A 58 -2.54 -6.72 -15.16
C GLY A 58 -1.88 -8.09 -15.33
N LEU A 59 -1.95 -8.98 -14.34
CA LEU A 59 -1.48 -10.36 -14.48
C LEU A 59 -2.41 -11.15 -15.41
N ALA A 60 -1.83 -12.07 -16.19
CA ALA A 60 -2.60 -12.98 -17.03
C ALA A 60 -3.27 -14.08 -16.19
N ASP A 61 -4.35 -14.67 -16.70
CA ASP A 61 -5.11 -15.73 -16.02
C ASP A 61 -4.24 -16.91 -15.56
N ARG A 62 -3.24 -17.28 -16.36
CA ARG A 62 -2.28 -18.33 -16.01
C ARG A 62 -1.49 -17.95 -14.75
N ASP A 63 -0.92 -16.75 -14.73
CA ASP A 63 -0.07 -16.29 -13.63
C ASP A 63 -0.90 -16.08 -12.35
N LEU A 64 -2.15 -15.62 -12.47
CA LEU A 64 -3.10 -15.58 -11.34
C LEU A 64 -3.34 -16.97 -10.74
N THR A 65 -3.54 -17.96 -11.61
CA THR A 65 -3.76 -19.35 -11.19
C THR A 65 -2.53 -19.92 -10.48
N GLU A 66 -1.32 -19.63 -10.98
CA GLU A 66 -0.05 -20.03 -10.34
C GLU A 66 0.14 -19.39 -8.95
N LEU A 67 -0.42 -18.19 -8.74
CA LEU A 67 -0.45 -17.50 -7.45
C LEU A 67 -1.57 -17.97 -6.51
N ASN A 68 -2.35 -18.98 -6.90
CA ASN A 68 -3.55 -19.45 -6.18
C ASN A 68 -4.64 -18.37 -6.05
N GLU A 69 -4.75 -17.48 -7.04
CA GLU A 69 -5.86 -16.53 -7.17
C GLU A 69 -6.80 -16.98 -8.29
N CYS A 70 -8.10 -16.71 -8.14
CA CYS A 70 -9.09 -17.05 -9.15
C CYS A 70 -9.06 -16.03 -10.31
N PRO A 71 -8.89 -16.43 -11.58
CA PRO A 71 -8.95 -15.50 -12.71
C PRO A 71 -10.31 -14.80 -12.87
N LEU A 72 -11.39 -15.47 -12.44
CA LEU A 72 -12.76 -14.97 -12.53
C LEU A 72 -13.19 -14.10 -11.35
N ASP A 73 -12.37 -13.95 -10.31
CA ASP A 73 -12.67 -13.04 -9.19
C ASP A 73 -12.68 -11.59 -9.70
N PRO A 74 -13.76 -10.82 -9.57
CA PRO A 74 -13.78 -9.43 -10.04
C PRO A 74 -12.79 -8.50 -9.31
N GLY A 75 -12.38 -8.84 -8.08
CA GLY A 75 -11.68 -7.90 -7.21
C GLY A 75 -12.59 -6.74 -6.76
N GLY A 76 -12.00 -5.59 -6.39
CA GLY A 76 -12.77 -4.41 -5.97
C GLY A 76 -13.12 -4.33 -4.48
N TYR A 77 -12.62 -5.27 -3.66
CA TYR A 77 -12.79 -5.32 -2.21
C TYR A 77 -11.43 -5.30 -1.49
N PHE A 78 -11.45 -5.29 -0.15
CA PHE A 78 -10.24 -5.21 0.68
C PHE A 78 -10.11 -6.46 1.54
N ILE A 79 -8.87 -6.89 1.83
CA ILE A 79 -8.65 -7.95 2.83
C ILE A 79 -8.20 -7.28 4.13
N ILE A 80 -9.05 -7.32 5.16
CA ILE A 80 -8.81 -6.76 6.51
C ILE A 80 -8.81 -7.89 7.52
N ASN A 81 -7.69 -8.09 8.22
CA ASN A 81 -7.51 -9.17 9.19
C ASN A 81 -7.90 -10.56 8.64
N GLY A 82 -7.64 -10.81 7.35
CA GLY A 82 -7.99 -12.04 6.64
C GLY A 82 -9.39 -12.09 6.03
N SER A 83 -10.28 -11.17 6.38
CA SER A 83 -11.64 -11.10 5.87
C SER A 83 -11.76 -10.16 4.67
N GLU A 84 -12.62 -10.51 3.72
CA GLU A 84 -12.95 -9.74 2.51
C GLU A 84 -14.11 -8.75 2.73
#